data_AF-A0A534TQ21-F1
#
_entry.id   AF-A0A534TQ21-F1
#
_cell.length_a   1.000
_cell.length_b   1.000
_cell.length_c   1.000
_cell.angle_alpha   90.00
_cell.angle_beta   90.00
_cell.angle_gamma   90.00
#
_symmetry.space_group_name_H-M   'P 1'
#
loop_
_entity.id
_entity.type
_entity.pdbx_description
1 polymer ?
#
loop_
_entity_poly.entity_id
_entity_poly.type
_entity_poly.pdbx_seq_one_letter_code
_entity_poly.pdbx_strand_id
1 'polypeptide(L)'
;MRRILVAAAIAAAACGSKPTIMATPEIKATASQAQLGMSSASTNTQASIGLQSIGSSVGDAAASGDVSAVDLSTGLPDPDQMAAAAVAPGAGGVQQALRLGGSSKSATIPTGCLRSQGGTATLIAAGTAGCTADTYLEVDYQTGDKAKVTWTDNTTSFDLKIEVIAGPWTGTNLHYTGNVTGSSSASVSVSGAMMFSRNGSVVHVNADFNITYAVSVSLGSNSTTVNINVNGTATDHIGLVRANEHWGLSMQDSTSGTTDTTVIHWNGGIGVDVLKQDGVTTDHSVAFNLNVNVTTTTSGTGTGTATWSAGGDVEYDGAVAGNIVSKNNQLYVDWTDGTEDAFDPSALLGPAGV
;
A
#
# COMPACT_ATOMS: atom_id res chain seq x y z
N MET A 1 -17.64 -28.08 -60.31
CA MET A 1 -18.05 -26.88 -59.54
C MET A 1 -19.11 -27.28 -58.53
N ARG A 2 -18.75 -27.43 -57.25
CA ARG A 2 -19.69 -27.57 -56.14
C ARG A 2 -19.33 -26.51 -55.10
N ARG A 3 -20.18 -25.50 -54.96
CA ARG A 3 -20.23 -24.58 -53.83
C ARG A 3 -20.93 -25.32 -52.71
N ILE A 4 -20.26 -25.53 -51.57
CA ILE A 4 -20.91 -25.87 -50.31
C ILE A 4 -20.36 -24.93 -49.25
N LEU A 5 -21.31 -24.38 -48.50
CA LEU A 5 -21.25 -23.19 -47.67
C LEU A 5 -20.16 -23.23 -46.60
N VAL A 6 -19.43 -22.12 -46.52
CA VAL A 6 -18.84 -21.57 -45.30
C VAL A 6 -20.00 -21.02 -44.46
N ALA A 7 -20.43 -21.73 -43.42
CA ALA A 7 -21.24 -21.17 -42.33
C ALA A 7 -21.44 -22.21 -41.19
N ALA A 8 -20.47 -22.27 -40.28
CA ALA A 8 -20.72 -22.63 -38.87
C ALA A 8 -19.65 -21.97 -37.97
N ALA A 9 -19.25 -20.75 -38.33
CA ALA A 9 -18.73 -19.78 -37.38
C ALA A 9 -19.89 -18.82 -37.10
N ILE A 10 -20.01 -18.34 -35.87
CA ILE A 10 -21.13 -17.54 -35.32
C ILE A 10 -22.23 -18.39 -34.65
N ALA A 11 -21.88 -19.01 -33.51
CA ALA A 11 -22.83 -19.34 -32.44
C ALA A 11 -22.10 -19.56 -31.11
N ALA A 12 -21.30 -18.59 -30.66
CA ALA A 12 -20.75 -18.55 -29.29
C ALA A 12 -20.54 -17.10 -28.79
N ALA A 13 -21.29 -16.14 -29.33
CA ALA A 13 -21.27 -14.75 -28.90
C ALA A 13 -22.53 -14.46 -28.07
N ALA A 14 -22.60 -14.98 -26.84
CA ALA A 14 -23.53 -14.54 -25.78
C ALA A 14 -23.29 -15.30 -24.46
N CYS A 15 -22.06 -15.24 -23.94
CA CYS A 15 -21.66 -15.47 -22.54
C CYS A 15 -20.16 -15.18 -22.51
N GLY A 16 -19.77 -13.92 -22.27
CA GLY A 16 -18.42 -13.39 -22.50
C GLY A 16 -17.36 -13.96 -21.57
N SER A 17 -16.93 -15.19 -21.82
CA SER A 17 -15.71 -15.74 -21.23
C SER A 17 -14.51 -15.10 -21.93
N LYS A 18 -13.52 -14.67 -21.14
CA LYS A 18 -12.25 -14.18 -21.67
C LYS A 18 -11.57 -15.30 -22.47
N PRO A 19 -10.86 -14.98 -23.56
CA PRO A 19 -10.15 -16.01 -24.33
C PRO A 19 -9.09 -16.66 -23.44
N THR A 20 -8.95 -17.98 -23.52
CA THR A 20 -7.88 -18.74 -22.85
C THR A 20 -6.74 -18.95 -23.83
N ILE A 21 -5.51 -18.74 -23.38
CA ILE A 21 -4.29 -19.01 -24.17
C ILE A 21 -3.41 -20.02 -23.43
N MET A 22 -2.58 -20.76 -24.16
CA MET A 22 -1.61 -21.69 -23.58
C MET A 22 -0.47 -20.92 -22.92
N ALA A 23 -0.15 -21.24 -21.66
CA ALA A 23 0.94 -20.65 -20.91
C ALA A 23 2.30 -21.10 -21.45
N THR A 24 2.88 -20.31 -22.35
CA THR A 24 4.24 -20.53 -22.85
C THR A 24 5.27 -20.17 -21.78
N PRO A 25 6.54 -20.63 -21.91
CA PRO A 25 7.61 -20.20 -21.01
C PRO A 25 7.79 -18.67 -20.94
N GLU A 26 7.55 -17.97 -22.04
CA GLU A 26 7.58 -16.50 -22.11
C GLU A 26 6.48 -15.89 -21.24
N ILE A 27 5.24 -16.35 -21.37
CA ILE A 27 4.10 -15.88 -20.56
C ILE A 27 4.39 -16.07 -19.07
N LYS A 28 4.92 -17.22 -18.68
CA LYS A 28 5.26 -17.49 -17.27
C LYS A 28 6.38 -16.60 -16.77
N ALA A 29 7.43 -16.40 -17.56
CA ALA A 29 8.53 -15.51 -17.20
C ALA A 29 8.06 -14.06 -17.01
N THR A 30 7.23 -13.56 -17.94
CA THR A 30 6.61 -12.23 -17.82
C THR A 30 5.68 -12.14 -16.62
N ALA A 31 4.90 -13.19 -16.33
CA ALA A 31 4.06 -13.24 -15.15
C ALA A 31 4.87 -13.27 -13.84
N SER A 32 6.00 -13.97 -13.78
CA SER A 32 6.91 -13.94 -12.63
C SER A 32 7.51 -12.54 -12.43
N GLN A 33 7.92 -11.86 -13.51
CA GLN A 33 8.37 -10.46 -13.44
C GLN A 33 7.25 -9.54 -12.96
N ALA A 34 6.03 -9.72 -13.48
CA ALA A 34 4.86 -8.97 -13.08
C ALA A 34 4.52 -9.19 -11.60
N GLN A 35 4.67 -10.40 -11.07
CA GLN A 35 4.45 -10.70 -9.66
C GLN A 35 5.47 -9.98 -8.76
N LEU A 36 6.75 -9.96 -9.14
CA LEU A 36 7.77 -9.15 -8.42
C LEU A 36 7.42 -7.66 -8.47
N GLY A 37 6.97 -7.17 -9.63
CA GLY A 37 6.51 -5.80 -9.81
C GLY A 37 5.30 -5.45 -8.96
N MET A 38 4.31 -6.35 -8.90
CA MET A 38 3.13 -6.25 -8.02
C MET A 38 3.54 -6.18 -6.55
N SER A 39 4.47 -7.04 -6.11
CA SER A 39 4.98 -7.03 -4.73
C SER A 39 5.69 -5.72 -4.41
N SER A 40 6.59 -5.26 -5.27
CA SER A 40 7.28 -3.96 -5.14
C SER A 40 6.27 -2.82 -5.04
N ALA A 41 5.34 -2.73 -5.99
CA ALA A 41 4.31 -1.69 -6.03
C ALA A 41 3.43 -1.71 -4.77
N SER A 42 2.96 -2.88 -4.34
CA SER A 42 2.09 -3.00 -3.16
C SER A 42 2.83 -2.61 -1.87
N THR A 43 4.08 -3.03 -1.68
CA THR A 43 4.92 -2.60 -0.56
C THR A 43 5.14 -1.08 -0.60
N ASN A 44 5.41 -0.53 -1.79
CA ASN A 44 5.63 0.90 -1.96
C ASN A 44 4.34 1.72 -1.68
N THR A 45 3.18 1.23 -2.11
CA THR A 45 1.86 1.80 -1.78
C THR A 45 1.65 1.80 -0.27
N GLN A 46 1.88 0.68 0.41
CA GLN A 46 1.75 0.59 1.88
C GLN A 46 2.75 1.50 2.60
N ALA A 47 4.00 1.59 2.13
CA ALA A 47 5.01 2.50 2.67
C ALA A 47 4.59 3.97 2.54
N SER A 48 3.97 4.35 1.41
CA SER A 48 3.43 5.70 1.21
C SER A 48 2.33 6.05 2.21
N ILE A 49 1.49 5.08 2.58
CA ILE A 49 0.46 5.22 3.64
C ILE A 49 1.14 5.36 5.01
N GLY A 50 2.18 4.57 5.27
CA GLY A 50 2.98 4.69 6.50
C GLY A 50 3.62 6.07 6.64
N LEU A 51 4.16 6.63 5.56
CA LEU A 51 4.76 7.97 5.57
C LEU A 51 3.72 9.06 5.82
N GLN A 52 2.51 8.92 5.26
CA GLN A 52 1.39 9.81 5.60
C GLN A 52 1.12 9.82 7.11
N SER A 53 1.09 8.64 7.72
CA SER A 53 0.83 8.49 9.17
C SER A 53 1.84 9.28 10.00
N ILE A 54 3.14 9.12 9.69
CA ILE A 54 4.22 9.83 10.38
C ILE A 54 4.05 11.35 10.21
N GLY A 55 3.80 11.82 8.99
CA GLY A 55 3.60 13.25 8.71
C GLY A 55 2.40 13.83 9.46
N SER A 56 1.27 13.11 9.48
CA SER A 56 0.07 13.46 10.25
C SER A 56 0.37 13.56 11.76
N SER A 57 0.98 12.53 12.35
CA SER A 57 1.27 12.48 13.79
C SER A 57 2.21 13.59 14.23
N VAL A 58 3.26 13.85 13.46
CA VAL A 58 4.20 14.95 13.74
C VAL A 58 3.51 16.31 13.60
N GLY A 59 2.68 16.48 12.56
CA GLY A 59 1.90 17.69 12.36
C GLY A 59 0.93 17.97 13.52
N ASP A 60 0.16 16.95 13.93
CA ASP A 60 -0.80 17.07 15.03
C ASP A 60 -0.10 17.36 16.37
N ALA A 61 1.02 16.71 16.65
CA ALA A 61 1.84 16.99 17.83
C ALA A 61 2.32 18.45 17.83
N ALA A 62 2.90 18.91 16.72
CA ALA A 62 3.35 20.30 16.58
C ALA A 62 2.20 21.31 16.73
N ALA A 63 1.03 21.01 16.17
CA ALA A 63 -0.12 21.90 16.25
C ALA A 63 -0.80 21.92 17.63
N SER A 64 -0.74 20.81 18.37
CA SER A 64 -1.21 20.75 19.76
C SER A 64 -0.30 21.51 20.74
N GLY A 65 0.95 21.79 20.32
CA GLY A 65 2.00 22.35 21.16
C GLY A 65 2.72 21.33 22.04
N ASP A 66 2.30 20.06 22.02
CA ASP A 66 2.98 18.95 22.69
C ASP A 66 3.70 18.07 21.67
N VAL A 67 5.00 18.30 21.51
CA VAL A 67 5.88 17.51 20.65
C VAL A 67 6.68 16.46 21.43
N SER A 68 6.42 16.29 22.73
CA SER A 68 7.25 15.44 23.61
C SER A 68 7.23 13.96 23.22
N ALA A 69 6.17 13.51 22.55
CA ALA A 69 6.00 12.14 22.07
C ALA A 69 6.58 11.88 20.67
N VAL A 70 7.08 12.91 19.97
CA VAL A 70 7.67 12.72 18.64
C VAL A 70 9.07 12.12 18.79
N ASP A 71 9.25 10.88 18.32
CA ASP A 71 10.56 10.25 18.26
C ASP A 71 11.37 10.79 17.07
N LEU A 72 12.50 11.45 17.38
CA LEU A 72 13.45 11.98 16.40
C LEU A 72 14.77 11.19 16.38
N SER A 73 14.87 10.10 17.14
CA SER A 73 16.13 9.38 17.36
C SER A 73 16.47 8.37 16.26
N THR A 74 15.45 7.78 15.62
CA THR A 74 15.61 6.62 14.71
C THR A 74 15.58 6.97 13.22
N GLY A 75 15.24 8.22 12.87
CA GLY A 75 15.09 8.63 11.46
C GLY A 75 13.77 8.18 10.85
N LEU A 76 13.63 8.33 9.52
CA LEU A 76 12.51 7.74 8.80
C LEU A 76 12.73 6.21 8.64
N PRO A 77 11.75 5.36 9.02
CA PRO A 77 11.86 3.90 8.85
C PRO A 77 12.12 3.48 7.40
N ASP A 78 12.56 2.23 7.19
CA ASP A 78 12.72 1.69 5.84
C ASP A 78 11.35 1.38 5.19
N PRO A 79 11.25 1.32 3.84
CA PRO A 79 9.97 1.13 3.17
C PRO A 79 9.21 -0.12 3.62
N ASP A 80 9.90 -1.23 3.86
CA ASP A 80 9.32 -2.49 4.36
C ASP A 80 8.77 -2.35 5.78
N GLN A 81 9.47 -1.63 6.66
CA GLN A 81 9.01 -1.33 8.02
C GLN A 81 7.78 -0.42 8.00
N MET A 82 7.78 0.60 7.14
CA MET A 82 6.61 1.48 6.95
C MET A 82 5.42 0.71 6.41
N ALA A 83 5.65 -0.14 5.39
CA ALA A 83 4.62 -0.98 4.81
C ALA A 83 4.00 -1.89 5.88
N ALA A 84 4.84 -2.63 6.62
CA ALA A 84 4.39 -3.52 7.68
C ALA A 84 3.55 -2.80 8.75
N ALA A 85 3.96 -1.59 9.15
CA ALA A 85 3.23 -0.79 10.12
C ALA A 85 1.87 -0.27 9.58
N ALA A 86 1.79 0.02 8.27
CA ALA A 86 0.57 0.56 7.66
C ALA A 86 -0.58 -0.45 7.59
N VAL A 87 -0.28 -1.75 7.54
CA VAL A 87 -1.27 -2.83 7.40
C VAL A 87 -1.35 -3.76 8.63
N ALA A 88 -0.70 -3.40 9.74
CA ALA A 88 -0.78 -4.16 10.99
C ALA A 88 -2.15 -4.01 11.69
N PRO A 89 -2.83 -5.11 12.06
CA PRO A 89 -4.08 -5.07 12.81
C PRO A 89 -3.85 -4.66 14.29
N GLY A 90 -4.85 -4.01 14.91
CA GLY A 90 -4.99 -3.97 16.38
C GLY A 90 -4.28 -2.86 17.21
N ALA A 91 -3.38 -2.03 16.67
CA ALA A 91 -2.66 -1.05 17.51
C ALA A 91 -2.61 0.37 16.90
N GLY A 92 -3.76 1.00 16.66
CA GLY A 92 -3.84 2.45 16.40
C GLY A 92 -3.27 2.97 15.06
N GLY A 93 -2.54 2.15 14.29
CA GLY A 93 -1.81 2.58 13.09
C GLY A 93 -2.68 3.13 11.96
N VAL A 94 -3.80 2.47 11.64
CA VAL A 94 -4.71 2.93 10.58
C VAL A 94 -5.64 4.06 11.05
N GLN A 95 -5.94 4.12 12.35
CA GLN A 95 -6.87 5.10 12.92
C GLN A 95 -6.24 6.49 13.07
N GLN A 96 -4.98 6.57 13.52
CA GLN A 96 -4.28 7.84 13.71
C GLN A 96 -3.80 8.47 12.39
N ALA A 97 -3.41 7.64 11.40
CA ALA A 97 -2.92 8.11 10.10
C ALA A 97 -3.95 8.92 9.29
N LEU A 98 -5.24 8.62 9.48
CA LEU A 98 -6.35 9.14 8.69
C LEU A 98 -7.26 10.09 9.46
N ARG A 99 -6.86 10.46 10.68
CA ARG A 99 -7.60 11.42 11.53
C ARG A 99 -8.99 10.90 11.88
N LEU A 100 -9.14 9.58 11.97
CA LEU A 100 -10.35 8.87 12.33
C LEU A 100 -10.42 8.81 13.87
N GLY A 101 -11.31 9.60 14.45
CA GLY A 101 -11.51 9.70 15.90
C GLY A 101 -10.47 10.57 16.62
N GLY A 102 -10.86 11.78 17.01
CA GLY A 102 -10.06 12.68 17.85
C GLY A 102 -10.63 14.10 17.90
N SER A 103 -10.67 14.70 19.10
CA SER A 103 -11.06 16.10 19.35
C SER A 103 -9.89 17.05 19.08
N SER A 104 -10.21 18.24 18.53
CA SER A 104 -9.31 19.33 18.11
C SER A 104 -8.27 18.95 17.04
N LYS A 105 -8.69 19.05 15.78
CA LYS A 105 -7.81 19.09 14.61
C LYS A 105 -7.41 20.54 14.39
N SER A 106 -6.11 20.84 14.31
CA SER A 106 -5.68 22.19 13.95
C SER A 106 -5.69 22.33 12.43
N ALA A 107 -6.41 23.34 11.93
CA ALA A 107 -6.51 23.67 10.50
C ALA A 107 -5.16 23.88 9.80
N THR A 108 -4.10 24.14 10.55
CA THR A 108 -2.76 24.42 10.04
C THR A 108 -1.73 24.00 11.06
N ILE A 109 -0.63 23.41 10.60
CA ILE A 109 0.53 23.13 11.44
C ILE A 109 1.43 24.37 11.54
N PRO A 110 2.13 24.59 12.67
CA PRO A 110 3.05 25.70 12.79
C PRO A 110 4.23 25.57 11.83
N THR A 111 4.76 26.71 11.38
CA THR A 111 6.03 26.75 10.66
C THR A 111 7.20 26.81 11.65
N GLY A 112 8.33 26.24 11.26
CA GLY A 112 9.50 26.16 12.11
C GLY A 112 10.21 24.82 11.97
N CYS A 113 11.03 24.48 12.95
CA CYS A 113 11.88 23.30 12.91
C CYS A 113 11.68 22.48 14.16
N LEU A 114 11.19 21.26 13.98
CA LEU A 114 11.11 20.25 15.02
C LEU A 114 12.45 19.50 15.06
N ARG A 115 13.17 19.61 16.18
CA ARG A 115 14.47 18.95 16.34
C ARG A 115 14.70 18.49 17.77
N SER A 116 15.64 17.57 17.93
CA SER A 116 16.07 17.16 19.27
C SER A 116 16.98 18.21 19.92
N GLN A 117 16.60 18.72 21.09
CA GLN A 117 17.45 19.51 21.97
C GLN A 117 17.59 18.81 23.32
N GLY A 118 18.82 18.46 23.69
CA GLY A 118 19.08 17.75 24.95
C GLY A 118 18.42 16.36 25.04
N GLY A 119 18.13 15.72 23.90
CA GLY A 119 17.45 14.43 23.83
C GLY A 119 15.93 14.52 23.70
N THR A 120 15.34 15.71 23.81
CA THR A 120 13.88 15.91 23.74
C THR A 120 13.50 16.63 22.45
N ALA A 121 12.42 16.20 21.81
CA ALA A 121 11.86 16.91 20.67
C ALA A 121 11.41 18.32 21.08
N THR A 122 11.81 19.32 20.30
CA THR A 122 11.56 20.74 20.55
C THR A 122 11.16 21.42 19.26
N LEU A 123 10.04 22.14 19.26
CA LEU A 123 9.60 22.97 18.15
C LEU A 123 10.26 24.35 18.26
N ILE A 124 11.07 24.70 17.27
CA ILE A 124 11.76 25.99 17.17
C ILE A 124 11.01 26.85 16.16
N ALA A 125 10.62 28.05 16.57
CA ALA A 125 9.92 28.99 15.70
C ALA A 125 10.79 29.40 14.50
N ALA A 126 10.15 29.56 13.34
CA ALA A 126 10.77 30.11 12.14
C ALA A 126 11.47 31.46 12.42
N GLY A 127 12.65 31.68 11.83
CA GLY A 127 13.44 32.90 12.02
C GLY A 127 14.35 32.87 13.26
N THR A 128 14.22 31.86 14.12
CA THR A 128 15.22 31.58 15.16
C THR A 128 16.53 31.13 14.49
N ALA A 129 17.69 31.47 15.08
CA ALA A 129 18.99 31.08 14.53
C ALA A 129 19.06 29.56 14.28
N GLY A 130 19.39 29.18 13.03
CA GLY A 130 19.42 27.78 12.61
C GLY A 130 18.06 27.16 12.28
N CYS A 131 16.98 27.95 12.23
CA CYS A 131 15.67 27.52 11.75
C CYS A 131 15.09 28.53 10.74
N THR A 132 15.14 28.17 9.45
CA THR A 132 14.69 29.03 8.35
C THR A 132 13.38 28.56 7.70
N ALA A 133 12.74 27.51 8.24
CA ALA A 133 11.51 26.96 7.71
C ALA A 133 10.31 27.87 8.05
N ASP A 134 10.04 28.85 7.19
CA ASP A 134 9.01 29.88 7.38
C ASP A 134 7.66 29.58 6.73
N THR A 135 7.63 28.56 5.87
CA THR A 135 6.47 28.14 5.06
C THR A 135 6.06 26.68 5.29
N TYR A 136 6.84 25.94 6.08
CA TYR A 136 6.65 24.52 6.36
C TYR A 136 7.18 24.17 7.76
N LEU A 137 6.87 22.97 8.23
CA LEU A 137 7.52 22.35 9.39
C LEU A 137 8.71 21.51 8.90
N GLU A 138 9.93 21.87 9.26
CA GLU A 138 11.13 21.03 9.05
C GLU A 138 11.24 20.04 10.20
N VAL A 139 11.32 18.75 9.91
CA VAL A 139 11.55 17.69 10.89
C VAL A 139 13.01 17.24 10.75
N ASP A 140 13.81 17.56 11.75
CA ASP A 140 15.23 17.21 11.83
C ASP A 140 15.43 15.98 12.74
N TYR A 141 15.74 14.83 12.12
CA TYR A 141 16.06 13.62 12.85
C TYR A 141 17.54 13.59 13.26
N GLN A 142 17.86 12.91 14.36
CA GLN A 142 19.23 12.75 14.85
C GLN A 142 20.12 11.94 13.90
N THR A 143 19.51 11.10 13.05
CA THR A 143 20.19 10.33 11.99
C THR A 143 20.74 11.23 10.87
N GLY A 144 20.31 12.49 10.80
CA GLY A 144 20.59 13.40 9.70
C GLY A 144 19.50 13.43 8.63
N ASP A 145 18.44 12.64 8.78
CA ASP A 145 17.27 12.72 7.92
C ASP A 145 16.55 14.05 8.15
N LYS A 146 16.03 14.63 7.06
CA LYS A 146 15.27 15.88 7.11
C LYS A 146 14.06 15.79 6.20
N ALA A 147 12.89 16.12 6.74
CA ALA A 147 11.65 16.18 5.97
C ALA A 147 10.98 17.55 6.12
N LYS A 148 10.43 18.07 5.03
CA LYS A 148 9.49 19.18 5.05
C LYS A 148 8.08 18.61 5.09
N VAL A 149 7.29 19.12 6.03
CA VAL A 149 5.87 18.79 6.15
C VAL A 149 5.08 20.08 6.00
N THR A 150 4.13 20.11 5.06
CA THR A 150 3.10 21.14 5.01
C THR A 150 1.76 20.50 5.22
N TRP A 151 0.92 21.11 6.06
CA TRP A 151 -0.41 20.61 6.34
C TRP A 151 -1.42 21.74 6.39
N THR A 152 -2.50 21.58 5.66
CA THR A 152 -3.71 22.39 5.80
C THR A 152 -4.93 21.51 5.85
N ASP A 153 -5.92 21.88 6.66
CA ASP A 153 -7.17 21.15 6.72
C ASP A 153 -8.37 22.04 7.03
N ASN A 154 -9.54 21.43 6.87
CA ASN A 154 -10.79 21.89 7.43
C ASN A 154 -11.52 20.70 8.08
N THR A 155 -12.79 20.90 8.45
CA THR A 155 -13.61 19.89 9.12
C THR A 155 -13.77 18.58 8.35
N THR A 156 -13.69 18.61 7.01
CA THR A 156 -14.00 17.46 6.14
C THR A 156 -12.91 17.12 5.14
N SER A 157 -11.85 17.92 5.02
CA SER A 157 -10.77 17.65 4.06
C SER A 157 -9.40 18.08 4.58
N PHE A 158 -8.34 17.51 4.03
CA PHE A 158 -6.97 17.88 4.30
C PHE A 158 -6.09 17.86 3.05
N ASP A 159 -5.00 18.62 3.10
CA ASP A 159 -3.91 18.66 2.13
C ASP A 159 -2.59 18.57 2.90
N LEU A 160 -1.86 17.48 2.68
CA LEU A 160 -0.58 17.17 3.31
C LEU A 160 0.47 17.02 2.21
N LYS A 161 1.64 17.62 2.40
CA LYS A 161 2.81 17.34 1.55
C LYS A 161 3.99 16.95 2.42
N ILE A 162 4.70 15.91 1.98
CA ILE A 162 5.92 15.42 2.60
C ILE A 162 7.02 15.43 1.54
N GLU A 163 8.06 16.22 1.77
CA GLU A 163 9.26 16.28 0.93
C GLU A 163 10.48 15.91 1.78
N VAL A 164 11.20 14.85 1.43
CA VAL A 164 12.43 14.49 2.13
C VAL A 164 13.62 15.15 1.44
N ILE A 165 14.37 15.96 2.21
CA ILE A 165 15.46 16.81 1.72
C ILE A 165 16.85 16.36 2.16
N ALA A 166 16.94 15.46 3.13
CA ALA A 166 18.18 14.81 3.52
C ALA A 166 17.91 13.39 4.05
N GLY A 167 18.89 12.50 3.91
CA GLY A 167 18.80 11.10 4.34
C GLY A 167 18.53 10.12 3.20
N PRO A 168 18.33 8.82 3.51
CA PRO A 168 18.10 7.76 2.52
C PRO A 168 16.87 7.96 1.63
N TRP A 169 15.88 8.71 2.12
CA TRP A 169 14.62 8.99 1.42
C TRP A 169 14.67 10.24 0.54
N THR A 170 15.83 10.89 0.41
CA THR A 170 15.99 12.17 -0.31
C THR A 170 15.42 12.10 -1.72
N GLY A 171 14.60 13.10 -2.07
CA GLY A 171 13.90 13.23 -3.34
C GLY A 171 12.53 12.54 -3.38
N THR A 172 12.11 11.91 -2.29
CA THR A 172 10.69 11.65 -2.02
C THR A 172 9.93 12.97 -1.91
N ASN A 173 8.85 13.10 -2.66
CA ASN A 173 7.91 14.21 -2.64
C ASN A 173 6.51 13.68 -2.91
N LEU A 174 5.71 13.54 -1.85
CA LEU A 174 4.36 13.00 -1.90
C LEU A 174 3.35 14.06 -1.44
N HIS A 175 2.28 14.20 -2.22
CA HIS A 175 1.15 15.06 -1.96
C HIS A 175 -0.09 14.22 -1.72
N TYR A 176 -0.66 14.37 -0.53
CA TYR A 176 -1.84 13.69 -0.05
C TYR A 176 -2.98 14.70 0.03
N THR A 177 -4.09 14.40 -0.63
CA THR A 177 -5.34 15.14 -0.45
C THR A 177 -6.39 14.17 0.05
N GLY A 178 -7.10 14.52 1.10
CA GLY A 178 -8.09 13.61 1.67
C GLY A 178 -9.38 14.27 2.05
N ASN A 179 -10.45 13.48 2.03
CA ASN A 179 -11.79 13.83 2.46
C ASN A 179 -12.21 12.86 3.57
N VAL A 180 -12.55 13.40 4.73
CA VAL A 180 -13.00 12.64 5.90
C VAL A 180 -14.52 12.68 5.94
N THR A 181 -15.16 11.51 5.95
CA THR A 181 -16.61 11.37 6.03
C THR A 181 -16.97 10.77 7.39
N GLY A 182 -17.56 11.58 8.27
CA GLY A 182 -17.86 11.19 9.65
C GLY A 182 -16.58 11.01 10.49
N SER A 183 -16.67 10.18 11.54
CA SER A 183 -15.55 9.93 12.46
C SER A 183 -14.72 8.70 12.09
N SER A 184 -15.15 7.91 11.10
CA SER A 184 -14.68 6.54 10.92
C SER A 184 -14.38 6.15 9.47
N SER A 185 -14.43 7.10 8.52
CA SER A 185 -14.04 6.86 7.14
C SER A 185 -13.32 8.06 6.50
N ALA A 186 -12.36 7.76 5.62
CA ALA A 186 -11.62 8.75 4.84
C ALA A 186 -11.33 8.22 3.43
N SER A 187 -11.27 9.11 2.46
CA SER A 187 -10.73 8.87 1.14
C SER A 187 -9.53 9.77 0.94
N VAL A 188 -8.42 9.23 0.43
CA VAL A 188 -7.15 9.93 0.25
C VAL A 188 -6.63 9.66 -1.15
N SER A 189 -6.25 10.71 -1.87
CA SER A 189 -5.49 10.64 -3.10
C SER A 189 -4.04 11.02 -2.82
N VAL A 190 -3.12 10.20 -3.30
CA VAL A 190 -1.66 10.35 -3.17
C VAL A 190 -1.06 10.47 -4.56
N SER A 191 -0.26 11.51 -4.74
CA SER A 191 0.48 11.73 -5.98
C SER A 191 1.90 12.18 -5.68
N GLY A 192 2.82 11.90 -6.60
CA GLY A 192 4.21 12.33 -6.50
C GLY A 192 5.19 11.17 -6.66
N ALA A 193 6.39 11.35 -6.14
CA ALA A 193 7.48 10.37 -6.27
C ALA A 193 7.96 9.93 -4.90
N MET A 194 8.29 8.65 -4.78
CA MET A 194 8.97 8.08 -3.63
C MET A 194 10.33 7.58 -4.05
N MET A 195 11.36 7.98 -3.32
CA MET A 195 12.72 7.52 -3.53
C MET A 195 13.32 7.04 -2.22
N PHE A 196 14.00 5.90 -2.28
CA PHE A 196 14.75 5.38 -1.15
C PHE A 196 16.01 4.69 -1.65
N SER A 197 17.14 5.06 -1.05
CA SER A 197 18.41 4.39 -1.26
C SER A 197 19.29 4.54 -0.03
N ARG A 198 19.77 3.42 0.50
CA ARG A 198 20.72 3.36 1.61
C ARG A 198 21.88 2.48 1.22
N ASN A 199 23.11 2.94 1.46
CA ASN A 199 24.30 2.14 1.19
C ASN A 199 24.27 0.83 1.99
N GLY A 200 24.46 -0.31 1.32
CA GLY A 200 24.38 -1.64 1.91
C GLY A 200 22.96 -2.17 2.13
N SER A 201 21.92 -1.41 1.79
CA SER A 201 20.55 -1.94 1.73
C SER A 201 20.30 -2.61 0.38
N VAL A 202 19.50 -3.68 0.40
CA VAL A 202 18.97 -4.32 -0.82
C VAL A 202 17.68 -3.65 -1.29
N VAL A 203 17.05 -2.83 -0.44
CA VAL A 203 15.82 -2.12 -0.75
C VAL A 203 16.17 -0.81 -1.45
N HIS A 204 15.68 -0.66 -2.68
CA HIS A 204 15.74 0.57 -3.45
C HIS A 204 14.35 0.89 -3.95
N VAL A 205 13.96 2.16 -3.86
CA VAL A 205 12.69 2.65 -4.37
C VAL A 205 12.97 3.80 -5.32
N ASN A 206 12.35 3.74 -6.49
CA ASN A 206 12.17 4.86 -7.38
C ASN A 206 10.81 4.67 -8.05
N ALA A 207 9.77 5.25 -7.43
CA ALA A 207 8.40 5.00 -7.81
C ALA A 207 7.57 6.27 -7.92
N ASP A 208 6.77 6.38 -8.98
CA ASP A 208 5.76 7.42 -9.13
C ASP A 208 4.39 6.90 -8.75
N PHE A 209 3.64 7.74 -8.03
CA PHE A 209 2.33 7.43 -7.49
C PHE A 209 1.26 8.33 -8.09
N ASN A 210 0.13 7.71 -8.38
CA ASN A 210 -1.16 8.35 -8.57
C ASN A 210 -2.24 7.38 -8.09
N ILE A 211 -2.41 7.31 -6.78
CA ILE A 211 -3.27 6.34 -6.10
C ILE A 211 -4.36 7.09 -5.35
N THR A 212 -5.55 6.51 -5.30
CA THR A 212 -6.58 6.88 -4.34
C THR A 212 -6.91 5.65 -3.50
N TYR A 213 -6.94 5.82 -2.18
CA TYR A 213 -7.42 4.80 -1.27
C TYR A 213 -8.50 5.33 -0.34
N ALA A 214 -9.50 4.51 -0.09
CA ALA A 214 -10.55 4.75 0.87
C ALA A 214 -10.41 3.79 2.03
N VAL A 215 -10.44 4.31 3.25
CA VAL A 215 -10.39 3.50 4.47
C VAL A 215 -11.62 3.76 5.31
N SER A 216 -12.15 2.70 5.88
CA SER A 216 -13.17 2.78 6.92
C SER A 216 -12.84 1.85 8.07
N VAL A 217 -13.16 2.30 9.28
CA VAL A 217 -12.92 1.55 10.50
C VAL A 217 -14.23 1.40 11.27
N SER A 218 -14.52 0.20 11.74
CA SER A 218 -15.66 -0.08 12.59
C SER A 218 -15.20 -0.73 13.88
N LEU A 219 -15.67 -0.21 15.01
CA LEU A 219 -15.33 -0.69 16.34
C LEU A 219 -16.58 -1.32 16.97
N GLY A 220 -16.49 -2.62 17.25
CA GLY A 220 -17.41 -3.36 18.11
C GLY A 220 -16.81 -3.55 19.50
N SER A 221 -17.60 -4.06 20.45
CA SER A 221 -17.16 -4.22 21.84
C SER A 221 -15.93 -5.14 21.99
N ASN A 222 -15.80 -6.15 21.12
CA ASN A 222 -14.71 -7.12 21.12
C ASN A 222 -14.15 -7.34 19.70
N SER A 223 -14.35 -6.39 18.79
CA SER A 223 -13.92 -6.56 17.40
C SER A 223 -13.58 -5.24 16.73
N THR A 224 -12.56 -5.24 15.88
CA THR A 224 -12.20 -4.11 15.02
C THR A 224 -12.23 -4.57 13.58
N THR A 225 -12.93 -3.84 12.72
CA THR A 225 -12.91 -4.06 11.27
C THR A 225 -12.29 -2.87 10.58
N VAL A 226 -11.31 -3.10 9.71
CA VAL A 226 -10.67 -2.12 8.85
C VAL A 226 -10.93 -2.54 7.41
N ASN A 227 -11.50 -1.64 6.61
CA ASN A 227 -11.62 -1.84 5.17
C ASN A 227 -10.77 -0.80 4.46
N ILE A 228 -9.99 -1.24 3.47
CA ILE A 228 -9.15 -0.42 2.59
C ILE A 228 -9.56 -0.76 1.16
N ASN A 229 -9.82 0.25 0.34
CA ASN A 229 -10.02 0.07 -1.10
C ASN A 229 -9.01 0.95 -1.81
N VAL A 230 -8.28 0.41 -2.77
CA VAL A 230 -7.22 1.12 -3.48
C VAL A 230 -7.49 1.10 -4.98
N ASN A 231 -7.27 2.25 -5.60
CA ASN A 231 -7.43 2.45 -7.02
C ASN A 231 -6.36 3.40 -7.54
N GLY A 232 -5.67 3.04 -8.62
CA GLY A 232 -4.75 3.97 -9.29
C GLY A 232 -3.51 3.26 -9.79
N THR A 233 -2.41 4.00 -9.87
CA THR A 233 -1.17 3.50 -10.46
C THR A 233 0.05 3.78 -9.61
N ALA A 234 0.92 2.78 -9.51
CA ALA A 234 2.29 2.91 -9.02
C ALA A 234 3.25 2.47 -10.14
N THR A 235 4.15 3.35 -10.57
CA THR A 235 5.17 3.04 -11.58
C THR A 235 6.52 2.87 -10.90
N ASP A 236 7.09 1.67 -10.93
CA ASP A 236 8.45 1.37 -10.45
C ASP A 236 9.44 1.47 -11.61
N HIS A 237 10.31 2.48 -11.54
CA HIS A 237 11.31 2.78 -12.56
C HIS A 237 12.53 1.87 -12.51
N ILE A 238 12.74 1.14 -11.39
CA ILE A 238 13.83 0.17 -11.26
C ILE A 238 13.39 -1.17 -11.86
N GLY A 239 12.19 -1.61 -11.49
CA GLY A 239 11.58 -2.83 -12.03
C GLY A 239 11.10 -2.72 -13.47
N LEU A 240 10.98 -1.49 -14.00
CA LEU A 240 10.35 -1.16 -15.27
C LEU A 240 8.93 -1.74 -15.35
N VAL A 241 8.12 -1.45 -14.34
CA VAL A 241 6.74 -1.92 -14.25
C VAL A 241 5.81 -0.79 -13.85
N ARG A 242 4.56 -0.85 -14.32
CA ARG A 242 3.46 -0.03 -13.81
C ARG A 242 2.36 -0.93 -13.28
N ALA A 243 2.16 -0.91 -11.97
CA ALA A 243 1.02 -1.54 -11.33
C ALA A 243 -0.21 -0.63 -11.47
N ASN A 244 -1.30 -1.20 -11.95
CA ASN A 244 -2.64 -0.65 -12.03
C ASN A 244 -3.47 -1.35 -10.96
N GLU A 245 -3.63 -0.71 -9.82
CA GLU A 245 -4.26 -1.26 -8.63
C GLU A 245 -5.78 -1.02 -8.67
N HIS A 246 -6.57 -2.07 -8.44
CA HIS A 246 -8.02 -2.00 -8.27
C HIS A 246 -8.50 -3.10 -7.31
N TRP A 247 -8.26 -2.90 -6.01
CA TRP A 247 -8.49 -3.94 -5.01
C TRP A 247 -9.08 -3.39 -3.71
N GLY A 248 -9.67 -4.29 -2.94
CA GLY A 248 -10.18 -4.07 -1.59
C GLY A 248 -9.59 -5.10 -0.62
N LEU A 249 -9.34 -4.65 0.59
CA LEU A 249 -8.88 -5.44 1.73
C LEU A 249 -9.80 -5.15 2.92
N SER A 250 -10.40 -6.18 3.49
CA SER A 250 -11.13 -6.13 4.75
C SER A 250 -10.39 -6.97 5.78
N MET A 251 -10.05 -6.38 6.91
CA MET A 251 -9.42 -7.05 8.04
C MET A 251 -10.34 -6.93 9.23
N GLN A 252 -10.68 -8.05 9.86
CA GLN A 252 -11.48 -8.09 11.07
C GLN A 252 -10.73 -8.84 12.16
N ASP A 253 -10.41 -8.14 13.24
CA ASP A 253 -9.95 -8.76 14.48
C ASP A 253 -11.11 -8.92 15.44
N SER A 254 -11.12 -10.02 16.18
CA SER A 254 -12.06 -10.22 17.27
C SER A 254 -11.46 -11.09 18.37
N THR A 255 -11.84 -10.81 19.61
CA THR A 255 -11.42 -11.58 20.77
C THR A 255 -12.64 -12.20 21.46
N SER A 256 -12.60 -13.52 21.65
CA SER A 256 -13.62 -14.28 22.38
C SER A 256 -12.96 -15.12 23.46
N GLY A 257 -13.10 -14.69 24.72
CA GLY A 257 -12.44 -15.32 25.86
C GLY A 257 -10.92 -15.16 25.77
N THR A 258 -10.20 -16.25 25.51
CA THR A 258 -8.73 -16.27 25.32
C THR A 258 -8.33 -16.59 23.88
N THR A 259 -9.30 -16.52 22.96
CA THR A 259 -9.08 -16.80 21.54
C THR A 259 -9.19 -15.51 20.76
N ASP A 260 -8.11 -15.17 20.07
CA ASP A 260 -8.08 -14.10 19.08
C ASP A 260 -8.32 -14.68 17.71
N THR A 261 -9.12 -14.00 16.89
CA THR A 261 -9.44 -14.39 15.52
C THR A 261 -9.23 -13.18 14.61
N THR A 262 -8.41 -13.34 13.59
CA THR A 262 -8.24 -12.36 12.51
C THR A 262 -8.75 -12.97 11.22
N VAL A 263 -9.63 -12.25 10.54
CA VAL A 263 -10.16 -12.60 9.22
C VAL A 263 -9.71 -11.54 8.23
N ILE A 264 -9.11 -11.97 7.13
CA ILE A 264 -8.63 -11.10 6.06
C ILE A 264 -9.33 -11.50 4.77
N HIS A 265 -10.02 -10.56 4.14
CA HIS A 265 -10.60 -10.71 2.81
C HIS A 265 -9.93 -9.72 1.86
N TRP A 266 -9.22 -10.24 0.87
CA TRP A 266 -8.69 -9.46 -0.25
C TRP A 266 -9.51 -9.77 -1.49
N ASN A 267 -9.94 -8.75 -2.24
CA ASN A 267 -10.69 -8.94 -3.48
C ASN A 267 -10.30 -7.87 -4.51
N GLY A 268 -10.26 -8.25 -5.78
CA GLY A 268 -10.07 -7.31 -6.89
C GLY A 268 -8.97 -7.74 -7.84
N GLY A 269 -8.32 -6.77 -8.48
CA GLY A 269 -7.30 -7.03 -9.49
C GLY A 269 -6.11 -6.08 -9.38
N ILE A 270 -4.93 -6.60 -9.69
CA ILE A 270 -3.75 -5.78 -9.99
C ILE A 270 -3.29 -6.11 -11.39
N GLY A 271 -3.40 -5.14 -12.29
CA GLY A 271 -2.76 -5.19 -13.59
C GLY A 271 -1.31 -4.72 -13.46
N VAL A 272 -0.38 -5.34 -14.15
CA VAL A 272 1.01 -4.95 -14.19
C VAL A 272 1.41 -4.85 -15.66
N ASP A 273 1.67 -3.62 -16.09
CA ASP A 273 2.29 -3.35 -17.37
C ASP A 273 3.79 -3.53 -17.18
N VAL A 274 4.37 -4.55 -17.83
CA VAL A 274 5.81 -4.69 -17.98
C VAL A 274 6.26 -3.70 -19.04
N LEU A 275 7.14 -2.78 -18.69
CA LEU A 275 7.55 -1.66 -19.53
C LEU A 275 8.83 -2.01 -20.30
N LYS A 276 8.97 -1.42 -21.48
CA LYS A 276 10.21 -1.44 -22.25
C LYS A 276 11.29 -0.61 -21.53
N GLN A 277 12.52 -0.71 -22.02
CA GLN A 277 13.65 0.05 -21.49
C GLN A 277 13.48 1.57 -21.53
N ASP A 278 12.54 2.08 -22.33
CA ASP A 278 12.19 3.50 -22.32
C ASP A 278 11.41 3.93 -21.08
N GLY A 279 10.98 2.99 -20.22
CA GLY A 279 10.23 3.24 -18.99
C GLY A 279 8.81 3.76 -19.21
N VAL A 280 8.31 3.75 -20.45
CA VAL A 280 7.01 4.37 -20.81
C VAL A 280 6.13 3.44 -21.64
N THR A 281 6.70 2.73 -22.60
CA THR A 281 5.95 1.88 -23.51
C THR A 281 5.71 0.52 -22.88
N THR A 282 4.45 0.10 -22.77
CA THR A 282 4.12 -1.27 -22.35
C THR A 282 4.64 -2.28 -23.37
N ASP A 283 5.36 -3.28 -22.88
CA ASP A 283 5.76 -4.47 -23.64
C ASP A 283 4.65 -5.52 -23.56
N HIS A 284 4.30 -5.91 -22.34
CA HIS A 284 3.23 -6.86 -22.02
C HIS A 284 2.43 -6.40 -20.81
N SER A 285 1.20 -6.89 -20.70
CA SER A 285 0.33 -6.67 -19.55
C SER A 285 -0.03 -8.00 -18.90
N VAL A 286 0.13 -8.06 -17.58
CA VAL A 286 -0.26 -9.22 -16.78
C VAL A 286 -1.25 -8.76 -15.72
N ALA A 287 -2.40 -9.40 -15.58
CA ALA A 287 -3.35 -9.06 -14.51
C ALA A 287 -3.56 -10.25 -13.57
N PHE A 288 -3.46 -9.98 -12.27
CA PHE A 288 -3.79 -10.90 -11.19
C PHE A 288 -5.14 -10.52 -10.62
N ASN A 289 -6.19 -11.24 -11.01
CA ASN A 289 -7.52 -11.08 -10.43
C ASN A 289 -7.65 -12.08 -9.28
N LEU A 290 -7.82 -11.60 -8.07
CA LEU A 290 -7.63 -12.39 -6.87
C LEU A 290 -8.82 -12.21 -5.93
N ASN A 291 -9.22 -13.29 -5.27
CA ASN A 291 -10.12 -13.29 -4.14
C ASN A 291 -9.50 -14.20 -3.10
N VAL A 292 -8.90 -13.62 -2.06
CA VAL A 292 -8.21 -14.35 -1.01
C VAL A 292 -8.96 -14.15 0.30
N ASN A 293 -9.17 -15.23 1.02
CA ASN A 293 -9.68 -15.22 2.37
C ASN A 293 -8.73 -15.99 3.27
N VAL A 294 -8.30 -15.34 4.34
CA VAL A 294 -7.43 -15.91 5.37
C VAL A 294 -8.14 -15.80 6.71
N THR A 295 -8.18 -16.88 7.47
CA THR A 295 -8.65 -16.86 8.84
C THR A 295 -7.57 -17.42 9.74
N THR A 296 -7.06 -16.58 10.64
CA THR A 296 -6.12 -16.99 11.68
C THR A 296 -6.84 -17.01 13.02
N THR A 297 -6.56 -18.04 13.82
CA THR A 297 -7.07 -18.16 15.19
C THR A 297 -5.92 -18.49 16.12
N THR A 298 -5.77 -17.72 17.19
CA THR A 298 -4.74 -17.93 18.20
C THR A 298 -5.41 -18.16 19.55
N SER A 299 -5.09 -19.27 20.20
CA SER A 299 -5.61 -19.59 21.53
C SER A 299 -4.57 -19.25 22.61
N GLY A 300 -5.02 -18.98 23.85
CA GLY A 300 -4.17 -18.59 24.98
C GLY A 300 -3.00 -19.53 25.35
N THR A 301 -2.85 -20.67 24.67
CA THR A 301 -1.68 -21.58 24.75
C THR A 301 -0.61 -21.29 23.69
N GLY A 302 -0.75 -20.23 22.88
CA GLY A 302 0.21 -19.80 21.86
C GLY A 302 0.17 -20.60 20.55
N THR A 303 -0.70 -21.60 20.43
CA THR A 303 -0.94 -22.33 19.16
C THR A 303 -1.93 -21.57 18.30
N GLY A 304 -1.44 -21.08 17.16
CA GLY A 304 -2.22 -20.48 16.10
C GLY A 304 -2.55 -21.46 14.98
N THR A 305 -3.70 -21.33 14.34
CA THR A 305 -4.01 -22.00 13.06
C THR A 305 -4.41 -20.97 12.01
N ALA A 306 -3.99 -21.18 10.76
CA ALA A 306 -4.34 -20.35 9.61
C ALA A 306 -5.05 -21.21 8.56
N THR A 307 -6.18 -20.74 8.05
CA THR A 307 -6.92 -21.37 6.95
C THR A 307 -6.97 -20.42 5.77
N TRP A 308 -6.69 -20.97 4.58
CA TRP A 308 -6.55 -20.21 3.34
C TRP A 308 -7.55 -20.68 2.28
N SER A 309 -8.24 -19.75 1.66
CA SER A 309 -8.90 -19.98 0.38
C SER A 309 -8.56 -18.85 -0.57
N ALA A 310 -8.15 -19.18 -1.79
CA ALA A 310 -8.00 -18.21 -2.85
C ALA A 310 -8.61 -18.74 -4.15
N GLY A 311 -9.07 -17.81 -4.97
CA GLY A 311 -9.51 -18.06 -6.34
C GLY A 311 -9.21 -16.84 -7.19
N GLY A 312 -8.80 -17.07 -8.43
CA GLY A 312 -8.41 -15.99 -9.30
C GLY A 312 -7.95 -16.44 -10.67
N ASP A 313 -7.69 -15.46 -11.53
CA ASP A 313 -7.14 -15.69 -12.87
C ASP A 313 -5.86 -14.86 -13.04
N VAL A 314 -4.89 -15.46 -13.72
CA VAL A 314 -3.72 -14.76 -14.28
C VAL A 314 -4.00 -14.51 -15.75
N GLU A 315 -4.09 -13.25 -16.12
CA GLU A 315 -4.29 -12.83 -17.50
C GLU A 315 -2.98 -12.31 -18.09
N TYR A 316 -2.75 -12.61 -19.34
CA TYR A 316 -1.65 -12.11 -20.15
C TYR A 316 -2.23 -11.47 -21.41
N ASP A 317 -1.96 -10.18 -21.61
CA ASP A 317 -2.49 -9.38 -22.72
C ASP A 317 -4.01 -9.54 -22.91
N GLY A 318 -4.74 -9.60 -21.79
CA GLY A 318 -6.19 -9.70 -21.72
C GLY A 318 -6.77 -11.11 -21.93
N ALA A 319 -5.92 -12.13 -22.09
CA ALA A 319 -6.33 -13.53 -22.19
C ALA A 319 -5.93 -14.32 -20.93
N VAL A 320 -6.76 -15.26 -20.50
CA VAL A 320 -6.48 -16.10 -19.32
C VAL A 320 -5.36 -17.10 -19.67
N ALA A 321 -4.26 -17.03 -18.92
CA ALA A 321 -3.10 -17.91 -19.05
C ALA A 321 -2.95 -18.89 -17.87
N GLY A 322 -3.60 -18.62 -16.74
CA GLY A 322 -3.62 -19.52 -15.59
C GLY A 322 -4.69 -19.14 -14.58
N ASN A 323 -4.89 -20.00 -13.59
CA ASN A 323 -5.83 -19.79 -12.49
C ASN A 323 -5.09 -19.86 -11.16
N ILE A 324 -5.41 -18.96 -10.24
CA ILE A 324 -4.84 -18.96 -8.90
C ILE A 324 -5.71 -19.84 -8.00
N VAL A 325 -5.08 -20.82 -7.37
CA VAL A 325 -5.75 -21.83 -6.55
C VAL A 325 -5.06 -21.99 -5.20
N SER A 326 -5.80 -22.42 -4.18
CA SER A 326 -5.25 -22.79 -2.87
C SER A 326 -5.06 -24.30 -2.77
N LYS A 327 -3.85 -24.75 -2.43
CA LYS A 327 -3.49 -26.16 -2.17
C LYS A 327 -2.59 -26.22 -0.94
N ASN A 328 -2.90 -27.09 0.03
CA ASN A 328 -2.09 -27.28 1.25
C ASN A 328 -1.73 -25.98 2.01
N ASN A 329 -2.68 -25.04 2.12
CA ASN A 329 -2.48 -23.70 2.70
C ASN A 329 -1.42 -22.84 2.01
N GLN A 330 -1.19 -23.07 0.71
CA GLN A 330 -0.35 -22.24 -0.15
C GLN A 330 -1.11 -21.89 -1.42
N LEU A 331 -0.70 -20.81 -2.07
CA LEU A 331 -1.29 -20.39 -3.34
C LEU A 331 -0.39 -20.83 -4.49
N TYR A 332 -1.03 -21.24 -5.58
CA TYR A 332 -0.37 -21.68 -6.80
C TYR A 332 -1.05 -21.08 -8.01
N VAL A 333 -0.30 -20.90 -9.09
CA VAL A 333 -0.85 -20.66 -10.42
C VAL A 333 -0.92 -22.00 -11.16
N ASP A 334 -2.13 -22.47 -11.39
CA ASP A 334 -2.40 -23.59 -12.30
C ASP A 334 -2.41 -23.02 -13.73
N TRP A 335 -1.35 -23.28 -14.47
CA TRP A 335 -1.19 -22.80 -15.82
C TRP A 335 -2.05 -23.59 -16.81
N THR A 336 -2.48 -22.93 -17.88
CA THR A 336 -3.30 -23.56 -18.93
C THR A 336 -2.56 -24.64 -19.74
N ASP A 337 -1.23 -24.72 -19.61
CA ASP A 337 -0.42 -25.81 -20.18
C ASP A 337 -0.35 -27.05 -19.27
N GLY A 338 -1.02 -27.01 -18.11
CA GLY A 338 -1.11 -28.11 -17.15
C GLY A 338 0.02 -28.17 -16.12
N THR A 339 0.93 -27.19 -16.14
CA THR A 339 1.97 -27.04 -15.09
C THR A 339 1.49 -26.15 -13.96
N GLU A 340 2.28 -26.09 -12.89
CA GLU A 340 1.96 -25.36 -11.66
C GLU A 340 3.21 -24.63 -11.17
N ASP A 341 3.04 -23.37 -10.74
CA ASP A 341 4.08 -22.59 -10.06
C ASP A 341 3.54 -21.99 -8.75
N ALA A 342 4.41 -21.78 -7.76
CA ALA A 342 4.02 -21.16 -6.50
C ALA A 342 3.68 -19.67 -6.68
N PHE A 343 2.62 -19.22 -6.00
CA PHE A 343 2.19 -17.82 -5.96
C PHE A 343 2.36 -17.27 -4.54
N ASP A 344 3.03 -16.14 -4.41
CA ASP A 344 3.27 -15.48 -3.13
C ASP A 344 2.39 -14.22 -3.00
N PRO A 345 1.31 -14.28 -2.18
CA PRO A 345 0.43 -13.14 -1.95
C PRO A 345 0.90 -12.22 -0.81
N SER A 346 2.06 -12.48 -0.18
CA SER A 346 2.46 -11.82 1.08
C SER A 346 2.45 -10.29 0.98
N ALA A 347 2.94 -9.72 -0.12
CA ALA A 347 2.94 -8.28 -0.34
C ALA A 347 1.53 -7.67 -0.44
N LEU A 348 0.51 -8.47 -0.83
CA LEU A 348 -0.89 -8.04 -0.93
C LEU A 348 -1.61 -8.05 0.41
N LEU A 349 -1.23 -8.99 1.28
CA LEU A 349 -1.91 -9.25 2.55
C LEU A 349 -1.18 -8.64 3.76
N GLY A 350 0.07 -8.20 3.56
CA GLY A 350 0.90 -7.66 4.63
C GLY A 350 1.31 -8.72 5.67
N PRO A 351 1.86 -8.29 6.82
CA PRO A 351 2.30 -9.17 7.90
C PRO A 351 1.18 -10.00 8.52
N ALA A 352 -0.08 -9.59 8.35
CA ALA A 352 -1.24 -10.29 8.91
C ALA A 352 -1.65 -11.52 8.10
N GLY A 353 -1.20 -11.61 6.84
CA GLY A 353 -1.44 -12.74 5.94
C GLY A 353 -0.27 -13.71 5.85
N VAL A 354 0.60 -13.83 6.85
CA VAL A 354 1.73 -14.76 6.84
C VAL A 354 1.77 -15.59 8.11
#